data_AF-A0A023F9H4-F1
#
_entry.id   AF-A0A023F9H4-F1
#
_cell.length_a   1.000
_cell.length_b   1.000
_cell.length_c   1.000
_cell.angle_alpha   90.00
_cell.angle_beta   90.00
_cell.angle_gamma   90.00
#
_symmetry.space_group_name_H-M   'P 1'
#
loop_
_entity.id
_entity.type
_entity.pdbx_description
1 polymer ?
#
loop_
_entity_poly.entity_id
_entity_poly.type
_entity_poly.pdbx_seq_one_letter_code
_entity_poly.pdbx_strand_id
1 'polypeptide(L)'
;HIMCAQPSPPLQNPSVDREGIYQWVSELSNSATRENALLQLSKKREVVPDLAPMLWHSFGTTAALLQEIINIYPVINPATLTAHQSNRVCNALALLQCVASHPETRSAFLQAHIPLFLYPFLHTVSKTRPFEYLRLTSLGVIGALVKTDEQEVITFLLTTEIIPLCLRIMESGSELSKTVATFILQKILLDDSGLNYICQTYDRFSHVAMILGKMVLSLVKDPSARLLKHVVRCYLRLSDNPRAREALRQCLPDQLRDSTFSTCLQEDKSTKHWLAQLLKNLETGVAVAMSPLHSAQ
;
A
#
# COMPACT_ATOMS: atom_id res chain seq x y z
N HIS A 1 -16.29 60.18 18.85
CA HIS A 1 -15.11 60.04 17.99
C HIS A 1 -14.76 58.57 17.84
N ILE A 2 -15.08 58.00 16.69
CA ILE A 2 -14.73 56.65 16.27
C ILE A 2 -13.25 56.70 15.85
N MET A 3 -12.39 55.87 16.46
CA MET A 3 -11.04 55.62 15.95
C MET A 3 -10.90 54.14 15.61
N CYS A 4 -10.49 53.91 14.36
CA CYS A 4 -10.44 52.64 13.65
C CYS A 4 -9.48 51.63 14.31
N ALA A 5 -9.95 50.39 14.45
CA ALA A 5 -9.07 49.24 14.59
C ALA A 5 -8.33 49.01 13.26
N GLN A 6 -7.01 48.99 13.29
CA GLN A 6 -6.22 48.57 12.13
C GLN A 6 -6.39 47.07 11.88
N PRO A 7 -6.55 46.62 10.62
CA PRO A 7 -6.57 45.21 10.31
C PRO A 7 -5.17 44.62 10.52
N SER A 8 -5.09 43.53 11.29
CA SER A 8 -3.89 42.71 11.43
C SER A 8 -3.43 42.23 10.05
N PRO A 9 -2.12 42.17 9.76
CA PRO A 9 -1.64 41.69 8.48
C PRO A 9 -2.03 40.20 8.30
N PRO A 10 -2.38 39.76 7.08
CA PRO A 10 -2.59 38.35 6.81
C PRO A 10 -1.31 37.59 7.13
N LEU A 11 -1.44 36.49 7.87
CA LEU A 11 -0.37 35.53 8.14
C LEU A 11 0.25 35.12 6.80
N GLN A 12 1.45 35.64 6.52
CA GLN A 12 2.24 35.20 5.37
C GLN A 12 2.58 33.73 5.59
N ASN A 13 2.03 32.85 4.76
CA ASN A 13 2.60 31.51 4.59
C ASN A 13 4.10 31.70 4.30
N PRO A 14 5.02 31.03 5.02
CA PRO A 14 6.44 31.17 4.77
C PRO A 14 6.67 30.88 3.30
N SER A 15 7.18 31.86 2.56
CA SER A 15 7.47 31.74 1.14
C SER A 15 8.40 30.55 0.97
N VAL A 16 7.90 29.47 0.39
CA VAL A 16 8.70 28.30 0.03
C VAL A 16 9.82 28.80 -0.88
N ASP A 17 11.07 28.58 -0.46
CA ASP A 17 12.26 28.93 -1.25
C ASP A 17 12.31 28.06 -2.52
N ARG A 18 11.65 28.56 -3.57
CA ARG A 18 11.52 27.90 -4.87
C ARG A 18 12.84 27.84 -5.62
N GLU A 19 13.70 28.84 -5.44
CA GLU A 19 15.00 28.88 -6.10
C GLU A 19 15.89 27.73 -5.61
N GLY A 20 15.93 27.50 -4.29
CA GLY A 20 16.61 26.34 -3.71
C GLY A 20 16.07 25.00 -4.22
N ILE A 21 14.75 24.89 -4.41
CA ILE A 21 14.13 23.66 -4.97
C ILE A 21 14.59 23.41 -6.40
N TYR A 22 14.54 24.42 -7.27
CA TYR A 22 14.99 24.27 -8.66
C TYR A 22 16.47 23.92 -8.76
N GLN A 23 17.30 24.51 -7.89
CA GLN A 23 18.71 24.18 -7.80
C GLN A 23 18.91 22.71 -7.43
N TRP A 24 18.24 22.20 -6.39
CA TRP A 24 18.34 20.78 -6.02
C TRP A 24 17.82 19.85 -7.12
N VAL A 25 16.73 20.21 -7.80
CA VAL A 25 16.22 19.41 -8.94
C VAL A 25 17.26 19.31 -10.04
N SER A 26 17.92 20.42 -10.39
CA SER A 26 19.03 20.44 -11.36
C SER A 26 20.20 19.57 -10.91
N GLU A 27 20.56 19.67 -9.62
CA GLU A 27 21.66 18.90 -9.00
C GLU A 27 21.42 17.39 -8.96
N LEU A 28 20.20 16.90 -9.15
CA LEU A 28 19.93 15.45 -9.25
C LEU A 28 20.62 14.82 -10.47
N SER A 29 20.83 15.58 -11.54
CA SER A 29 21.47 15.06 -12.76
C SER A 29 22.95 14.74 -12.55
N ASN A 30 23.64 15.49 -11.68
CA ASN A 30 25.07 15.33 -11.41
C ASN A 30 25.32 14.36 -10.24
N SER A 31 26.06 13.27 -10.50
CA SER A 31 26.35 12.23 -9.50
C SER A 31 27.04 12.75 -8.23
N ALA A 32 27.81 13.84 -8.31
CA ALA A 32 28.52 14.40 -7.16
C ALA A 32 27.59 15.15 -6.19
N THR A 33 26.53 15.79 -6.70
CA THR A 33 25.60 16.62 -5.92
C THR A 33 24.30 15.89 -5.59
N ARG A 34 23.96 14.85 -6.37
CA ARG A 34 22.69 14.12 -6.30
C ARG A 34 22.32 13.65 -4.90
N GLU A 35 23.28 13.15 -4.12
CA GLU A 35 22.99 12.61 -2.79
C GLU A 35 22.44 13.67 -1.82
N ASN A 36 23.04 14.85 -1.80
CA ASN A 36 22.53 15.95 -1.00
C ASN A 36 21.17 16.43 -1.54
N ALA A 37 21.04 16.59 -2.85
CA ALA A 37 19.78 17.00 -3.47
C ALA A 37 18.62 16.04 -3.14
N LEU A 38 18.85 14.72 -3.20
CA LEU A 38 17.88 13.70 -2.79
C LEU A 38 17.40 13.92 -1.35
N LEU A 39 18.33 14.15 -0.42
CA LEU A 39 18.02 14.36 0.99
C LEU A 39 17.23 15.65 1.23
N GLN A 40 17.56 16.74 0.54
CA GLN A 40 16.86 18.01 0.72
C GLN A 40 15.45 17.93 0.11
N LEU A 41 15.33 17.43 -1.12
CA LEU A 41 14.04 17.32 -1.81
C LEU A 41 13.10 16.34 -1.09
N SER A 42 13.60 15.22 -0.55
CA SER A 42 12.75 14.25 0.15
C SER A 42 12.10 14.85 1.40
N LYS A 43 12.78 15.77 2.09
CA LYS A 43 12.23 16.53 3.23
C LYS A 43 11.21 17.60 2.82
N LYS A 44 11.25 18.05 1.57
CA LYS A 44 10.38 19.13 1.06
C LYS A 44 9.10 18.61 0.38
N ARG A 45 8.97 17.30 0.17
CA ARG A 45 7.83 16.69 -0.56
C ARG A 45 6.43 17.02 -0.03
N GLU A 46 6.30 17.34 1.26
CA GLU A 46 5.00 17.66 1.88
C GLU A 46 4.66 19.15 1.82
N VAL A 47 5.68 20.01 1.66
CA VAL A 47 5.52 21.47 1.68
C VAL A 47 5.54 22.11 0.29
N VAL A 48 5.89 21.33 -0.75
CA VAL A 48 5.97 21.77 -2.15
C VAL A 48 4.94 20.99 -2.98
N PRO A 49 3.71 21.50 -3.15
CA PRO A 49 2.63 20.77 -3.82
C PRO A 49 2.93 20.39 -5.27
N ASP A 50 3.69 21.23 -5.97
CA ASP A 50 4.05 21.13 -7.39
C ASP A 50 5.41 20.43 -7.62
N LEU A 51 5.98 19.79 -6.59
CA LEU A 51 7.26 19.09 -6.71
C LEU A 51 7.20 17.92 -7.71
N ALA A 52 6.09 17.19 -7.76
CA ALA A 52 5.95 16.04 -8.65
C ALA A 52 6.04 16.45 -10.15
N PRO A 53 5.28 17.45 -10.64
CA PRO A 53 5.47 18.00 -11.97
C PRO A 53 6.90 18.51 -12.23
N MET A 54 7.52 19.20 -11.27
CA MET A 54 8.92 19.66 -11.40
C MET A 54 9.89 18.50 -11.61
N LEU A 55 9.75 17.41 -10.85
CA LEU A 55 10.59 16.21 -10.96
C LEU A 55 10.36 15.46 -12.27
N TRP A 56 9.12 15.43 -12.75
CA TRP A 56 8.76 14.69 -13.96
C TRP A 56 9.20 15.40 -15.24
N HIS A 57 8.98 16.72 -15.31
CA HIS A 57 9.23 17.52 -16.51
C HIS A 57 10.65 18.09 -16.60
N SER A 58 11.44 18.00 -15.53
CA SER A 58 12.87 18.36 -15.57
C SER A 58 13.68 17.30 -16.32
N PHE A 59 14.56 17.77 -17.20
CA PHE A 59 15.38 16.92 -18.06
C PHE A 59 16.27 15.97 -17.23
N GLY A 60 16.18 14.67 -17.50
CA GLY A 60 17.05 13.65 -16.89
C GLY A 60 16.73 13.30 -15.43
N THR A 61 15.85 14.04 -14.75
CA THR A 61 15.59 13.84 -13.30
C THR A 61 15.01 12.47 -12.98
N THR A 62 13.96 12.04 -13.69
CA THR A 62 13.36 10.71 -13.47
C THR A 62 14.34 9.59 -13.82
N ALA A 63 15.15 9.77 -14.87
CA ALA A 63 16.22 8.82 -15.21
C ALA A 63 17.29 8.74 -14.11
N ALA A 64 17.66 9.86 -13.49
CA ALA A 64 18.58 9.89 -12.35
C ALA A 64 17.99 9.14 -11.13
N LEU A 65 16.69 9.30 -10.84
CA LEU A 65 16.01 8.56 -9.77
C LEU A 65 16.00 7.05 -10.05
N LEU A 66 15.75 6.64 -11.30
CA LEU A 66 15.84 5.23 -11.71
C LEU A 66 17.27 4.68 -11.60
N GLN A 67 18.28 5.49 -11.94
CA GLN A 67 19.68 5.09 -11.78
C GLN A 67 20.02 4.79 -10.31
N GLU A 68 19.48 5.56 -9.35
CA GLU A 68 19.66 5.29 -7.92
C GLU A 68 19.05 3.95 -7.49
N ILE A 69 17.94 3.54 -8.11
CA ILE A 69 17.33 2.21 -7.89
C ILE A 69 18.22 1.11 -8.48
N ILE A 70 18.62 1.25 -9.75
CA ILE A 70 19.37 0.22 -10.47
C ILE A 70 20.75 -0.02 -9.82
N ASN A 71 21.39 1.04 -9.31
CA ASN A 71 22.68 0.94 -8.62
C ASN A 71 22.62 0.09 -7.33
N ILE A 72 21.42 -0.19 -6.80
CA ILE A 72 21.23 -1.03 -5.61
C ILE A 72 21.07 -2.52 -5.98
N TYR A 73 20.73 -2.85 -7.22
CA TYR A 73 20.52 -4.24 -7.64
C TYR A 73 21.72 -5.19 -7.38
N PRO A 74 22.98 -4.78 -7.53
CA PRO A 74 24.11 -5.65 -7.21
C PRO A 74 24.23 -6.02 -5.73
N VAL A 75 23.65 -5.23 -4.82
CA VAL A 75 23.76 -5.43 -3.35
C VAL A 75 22.49 -5.96 -2.69
N ILE A 76 21.44 -6.23 -3.47
CA ILE A 76 20.26 -6.97 -2.98
C ILE A 76 20.46 -8.48 -3.02
N ASN A 77 21.32 -8.97 -3.93
CA ASN A 77 21.69 -10.38 -4.04
C ASN A 77 23.16 -10.52 -4.51
N PRO A 78 24.12 -10.86 -3.63
CA PRO A 78 23.94 -11.22 -2.21
C PRO A 78 23.47 -10.04 -1.36
N ALA A 79 22.86 -10.32 -0.20
CA ALA A 79 22.21 -9.31 0.64
C ALA A 79 23.19 -8.45 1.44
N THR A 80 23.96 -7.59 0.76
CA THR A 80 25.06 -6.76 1.30
C THR A 80 24.71 -5.27 1.43
N LEU A 81 23.44 -4.90 1.22
CA LEU A 81 22.96 -3.52 1.34
C LEU A 81 23.29 -2.88 2.70
N THR A 82 24.01 -1.76 2.66
CA THR A 82 24.36 -0.96 3.84
C THR A 82 23.25 0.01 4.24
N ALA A 83 23.30 0.50 5.48
CA ALA A 83 22.37 1.53 5.97
C ALA A 83 22.46 2.84 5.14
N HIS A 84 23.66 3.24 4.76
CA HIS A 84 23.89 4.43 3.93
C HIS A 84 23.23 4.30 2.55
N GLN A 85 23.50 3.19 1.85
CA GLN A 85 22.89 2.90 0.55
C GLN A 85 21.37 2.85 0.63
N SER A 86 20.82 2.17 1.65
CA SER A 86 19.37 2.10 1.88
C SER A 86 18.76 3.49 2.10
N ASN A 87 19.35 4.33 2.96
CA ASN A 87 18.85 5.69 3.19
C ASN A 87 18.86 6.54 1.92
N ARG A 88 19.95 6.47 1.15
CA ARG A 88 20.10 7.22 -0.11
C ARG A 88 19.04 6.83 -1.14
N VAL A 89 18.87 5.53 -1.42
CA VAL A 89 17.84 5.09 -2.38
C VAL A 89 16.43 5.34 -1.87
N CYS A 90 16.19 5.24 -0.55
CA CYS A 90 14.89 5.56 0.04
C CYS A 90 14.51 7.03 -0.14
N ASN A 91 15.46 7.97 -0.17
CA ASN A 91 15.19 9.35 -0.55
C ASN A 91 14.71 9.45 -2.01
N ALA A 92 15.32 8.72 -2.94
CA ALA A 92 14.85 8.65 -4.33
C ALA A 92 13.45 8.02 -4.43
N LEU A 93 13.20 6.92 -3.72
CA LEU A 93 11.88 6.29 -3.64
C LEU A 93 10.82 7.23 -3.07
N ALA A 94 11.16 8.06 -2.07
CA ALA A 94 10.26 9.06 -1.50
C ALA A 94 9.86 10.14 -2.53
N LEU A 95 10.76 10.50 -3.44
CA LEU A 95 10.47 11.41 -4.56
C LEU A 95 9.60 10.73 -5.62
N LEU A 96 9.89 9.46 -5.95
CA LEU A 96 9.02 8.68 -6.85
C LEU A 96 7.62 8.47 -6.27
N GLN A 97 7.51 8.33 -4.94
CA GLN A 97 6.21 8.30 -4.25
C GLN A 97 5.44 9.62 -4.46
N CYS A 98 6.13 10.77 -4.43
CA CYS A 98 5.53 12.08 -4.73
C CYS A 98 4.98 12.11 -6.16
N VAL A 99 5.80 11.70 -7.14
CA VAL A 99 5.40 11.61 -8.56
C VAL A 99 4.22 10.66 -8.77
N ALA A 100 4.22 9.49 -8.12
CA ALA A 100 3.12 8.53 -8.19
C ALA A 100 1.82 9.06 -7.54
N SER A 101 1.93 9.92 -6.53
CA SER A 101 0.78 10.47 -5.82
C SER A 101 0.10 11.65 -6.52
N HIS A 102 0.79 12.34 -7.41
CA HIS A 102 0.29 13.57 -8.04
C HIS A 102 -0.54 13.29 -9.30
N PRO A 103 -1.72 13.91 -9.46
CA PRO A 103 -2.64 13.60 -10.56
C PRO A 103 -2.06 13.86 -11.95
N GLU A 104 -1.24 14.91 -12.12
CA GLU A 104 -0.67 15.24 -13.44
C GLU A 104 0.40 14.25 -13.91
N THR A 105 1.10 13.58 -12.98
CA THR A 105 2.26 12.72 -13.31
C THR A 105 1.98 11.24 -13.15
N ARG A 106 0.92 10.85 -12.43
CA ARG A 106 0.61 9.45 -12.12
C ARG A 106 0.43 8.56 -13.34
N SER A 107 -0.39 8.99 -14.31
CA SER A 107 -0.63 8.20 -15.52
C SER A 107 0.67 8.00 -16.30
N ALA A 108 1.47 9.04 -16.46
CA ALA A 108 2.78 8.97 -17.13
C ALA A 108 3.78 8.08 -16.35
N PHE A 109 3.76 8.14 -15.02
CA PHE A 109 4.55 7.27 -14.13
C PHE A 109 4.21 5.79 -14.31
N LEU A 110 2.92 5.47 -14.45
CA LEU A 110 2.41 4.12 -14.67
C LEU A 110 2.77 3.63 -16.08
N GLN A 111 2.55 4.45 -17.11
CA GLN A 111 2.87 4.13 -18.51
C GLN A 111 4.38 3.95 -18.74
N ALA A 112 5.21 4.64 -17.97
CA ALA A 112 6.66 4.43 -17.96
C ALA A 112 7.09 3.13 -17.25
N HIS A 113 6.16 2.33 -16.72
CA HIS A 113 6.40 1.07 -16.03
C HIS A 113 7.38 1.18 -14.85
N ILE A 114 7.49 2.37 -14.24
CA ILE A 114 8.40 2.63 -13.11
C ILE A 114 8.19 1.66 -11.93
N PRO A 115 6.95 1.25 -11.55
CA PRO A 115 6.75 0.28 -10.48
C PRO A 115 7.54 -1.03 -10.63
N LEU A 116 7.80 -1.49 -11.86
CA LEU A 116 8.53 -2.73 -12.11
C LEU A 116 9.97 -2.69 -11.61
N PHE A 117 10.60 -1.51 -11.59
CA PHE A 117 11.93 -1.32 -11.02
C PHE A 117 11.97 -1.52 -9.50
N LEU A 118 10.82 -1.50 -8.83
CA LEU A 118 10.73 -1.66 -7.37
C LEU A 118 10.52 -3.12 -6.95
N TYR A 119 10.10 -4.00 -7.86
CA TYR A 119 9.78 -5.38 -7.53
C TYR A 119 10.98 -6.21 -7.05
N PRO A 120 12.21 -6.02 -7.59
CA PRO A 120 13.40 -6.65 -7.02
C PRO A 120 13.59 -6.33 -5.53
N PHE A 121 13.25 -5.12 -5.08
CA PHE A 121 13.32 -4.74 -3.67
C PHE A 121 12.27 -5.47 -2.82
N LEU A 122 11.04 -5.59 -3.33
CA LEU A 122 9.95 -6.32 -2.67
C LEU A 122 10.20 -7.82 -2.59
N HIS A 123 11.02 -8.39 -3.47
CA HIS A 123 11.41 -9.80 -3.43
C HIS A 123 12.41 -10.14 -2.32
N THR A 124 13.13 -9.14 -1.78
CA THR A 124 14.16 -9.36 -0.76
C THR A 124 13.56 -9.92 0.54
N VAL A 125 14.31 -10.80 1.21
CA VAL A 125 13.86 -11.46 2.46
C VAL A 125 14.73 -11.17 3.68
N SER A 126 15.88 -10.49 3.48
CA SER A 126 16.76 -10.12 4.58
C SER A 126 16.02 -9.22 5.58
N LYS A 127 16.14 -9.56 6.87
CA LYS A 127 15.46 -8.87 7.98
C LYS A 127 16.31 -7.76 8.61
N THR A 128 17.46 -7.42 8.03
CA THR A 128 18.25 -6.29 8.53
C THR A 128 17.49 -4.98 8.29
N ARG A 129 17.72 -4.00 9.18
CA ARG A 129 17.06 -2.68 9.11
C ARG A 129 17.15 -2.01 7.72
N PRO A 130 18.30 -2.05 6.99
CA PRO A 130 18.38 -1.49 5.64
C PRO A 130 17.39 -2.12 4.65
N PHE A 131 17.18 -3.43 4.71
CA PHE A 131 16.26 -4.13 3.80
C PHE A 131 14.79 -3.97 4.20
N GLU A 132 14.47 -3.98 5.49
CA GLU A 132 13.11 -3.65 5.97
C GLU A 132 12.70 -2.24 5.54
N TYR A 133 13.59 -1.26 5.69
CA TYR A 133 13.33 0.11 5.29
C TYR A 133 13.17 0.26 3.77
N LEU A 134 14.01 -0.43 3.00
CA LEU A 134 13.92 -0.46 1.54
C LEU A 134 12.56 -0.99 1.06
N ARG A 135 12.10 -2.13 1.63
CA ARG A 135 10.78 -2.72 1.30
C ARG A 135 9.64 -1.80 1.69
N LEU A 136 9.66 -1.24 2.89
CA LEU A 136 8.61 -0.35 3.37
C LEU A 136 8.47 0.89 2.49
N THR A 137 9.58 1.52 2.10
CA THR A 137 9.56 2.71 1.23
C THR A 137 9.09 2.35 -0.18
N SER A 138 9.51 1.19 -0.71
CA SER A 138 9.05 0.68 -2.01
C SER A 138 7.54 0.40 -2.02
N LEU A 139 7.01 -0.24 -0.97
CA LEU A 139 5.57 -0.42 -0.77
C LEU A 139 4.84 0.92 -0.66
N GLY A 140 5.47 1.95 -0.09
CA GLY A 140 4.93 3.30 -0.02
C GLY A 140 4.64 3.90 -1.39
N VAL A 141 5.48 3.64 -2.40
CA VAL A 141 5.25 4.07 -3.79
C VAL A 141 4.03 3.36 -4.39
N ILE A 142 3.96 2.04 -4.26
CA ILE A 142 2.81 1.25 -4.75
C ILE A 142 1.52 1.64 -4.02
N GLY A 143 1.60 1.84 -2.71
CA GLY A 143 0.50 2.31 -1.87
C GLY A 143 -0.03 3.68 -2.29
N ALA A 144 0.84 4.58 -2.76
CA ALA A 144 0.43 5.88 -3.29
C ALA A 144 -0.37 5.76 -4.59
N LEU A 145 0.02 4.84 -5.49
CA LEU A 145 -0.72 4.59 -6.74
C LEU A 145 -2.14 4.10 -6.47
N VAL A 146 -2.28 3.04 -5.66
CA VAL A 146 -3.60 2.43 -5.37
C VAL A 146 -4.50 3.27 -4.48
N LYS A 147 -3.98 4.33 -3.86
CA LYS A 147 -4.78 5.24 -3.02
C LYS A 147 -5.86 5.98 -3.81
N THR A 148 -5.66 6.13 -5.12
CA THR A 148 -6.54 6.90 -6.02
C THR A 148 -7.73 6.14 -6.56
N ASP A 149 -7.79 4.82 -6.33
CA ASP A 149 -8.88 3.95 -6.82
C ASP A 149 -9.05 3.96 -8.35
N GLU A 150 -7.99 4.29 -9.09
CA GLU A 150 -7.98 4.26 -10.56
C GLU A 150 -7.89 2.83 -11.10
N GLN A 151 -8.82 2.47 -11.99
CA GLN A 151 -8.90 1.12 -12.58
C GLN A 151 -7.66 0.76 -13.42
N GLU A 152 -7.05 1.74 -14.10
CA GLU A 152 -5.81 1.53 -14.89
C GLU A 152 -4.66 1.04 -13.99
N VAL A 153 -4.55 1.61 -12.78
CA VAL A 153 -3.55 1.19 -11.78
C VAL A 153 -3.80 -0.24 -11.34
N ILE A 154 -5.04 -0.61 -11.04
CA ILE A 154 -5.38 -1.99 -10.64
C ILE A 154 -5.07 -2.97 -11.78
N THR A 155 -5.48 -2.63 -13.00
CA THR A 155 -5.23 -3.48 -14.18
C THR A 155 -3.74 -3.71 -14.39
N PHE A 156 -2.93 -2.65 -14.36
CA PHE A 156 -1.47 -2.74 -14.42
C PHE A 156 -0.94 -3.71 -13.35
N LEU A 157 -1.30 -3.49 -12.09
CA LEU A 157 -0.82 -4.30 -10.96
C LEU A 157 -1.21 -5.79 -11.04
N LEU A 158 -2.39 -6.09 -11.57
CA LEU A 158 -2.83 -7.47 -11.81
C LEU A 158 -1.97 -8.16 -12.89
N THR A 159 -1.62 -7.44 -13.95
CA THR A 159 -0.81 -7.99 -15.06
C THR A 159 0.67 -8.15 -14.73
N THR A 160 1.14 -7.53 -13.64
CA THR A 160 2.56 -7.50 -13.27
C THR A 160 2.89 -8.31 -12.01
N GLU A 161 1.97 -9.14 -11.52
CA GLU A 161 2.20 -10.04 -10.37
C GLU A 161 2.52 -9.35 -9.03
N ILE A 162 1.88 -8.22 -8.70
CA ILE A 162 2.06 -7.58 -7.38
C ILE A 162 1.50 -8.43 -6.22
N ILE A 163 0.48 -9.26 -6.48
CA ILE A 163 -0.24 -10.00 -5.44
C ILE A 163 0.69 -11.00 -4.73
N PRO A 164 1.44 -11.88 -5.43
CA PRO A 164 2.43 -12.75 -4.79
C PRO A 164 3.44 -12.02 -3.90
N LEU A 165 3.90 -10.82 -4.33
CA LEU A 165 4.83 -9.99 -3.55
C LEU A 165 4.17 -9.50 -2.26
N CYS A 166 2.94 -8.99 -2.34
CA CYS A 166 2.19 -8.53 -1.17
C CYS A 166 1.94 -9.68 -0.19
N LEU A 167 1.51 -10.85 -0.68
CA LEU A 167 1.24 -12.02 0.17
C LEU A 167 2.49 -12.49 0.93
N ARG A 168 3.66 -12.52 0.28
CA ARG A 168 4.93 -12.84 0.93
C ARG A 168 5.26 -11.86 2.06
N ILE A 169 5.10 -10.56 1.81
CA ILE A 169 5.37 -9.53 2.82
C ILE A 169 4.34 -9.58 3.96
N MET A 170 3.07 -9.82 3.64
CA MET A 170 2.00 -10.03 4.62
C MET A 170 2.28 -11.20 5.56
N GLU A 171 2.91 -12.27 5.05
CA GLU A 171 3.30 -13.43 5.85
C GLU A 171 4.47 -13.12 6.80
N SER A 172 5.58 -12.59 6.27
CA SER A 172 6.87 -12.57 7.00
C SER A 172 7.51 -11.19 7.24
N GLY A 173 6.89 -10.09 6.80
CA GLY A 173 7.44 -8.73 6.94
C GLY A 173 7.29 -8.13 8.34
N SER A 174 7.86 -6.94 8.55
CA SER A 174 7.57 -6.09 9.72
C SER A 174 6.10 -5.68 9.78
N GLU A 175 5.59 -5.33 10.96
CA GLU A 175 4.20 -4.88 11.17
C GLU A 175 3.80 -3.76 10.20
N LEU A 176 4.66 -2.75 10.01
CA LEU A 176 4.44 -1.65 9.08
C LEU A 176 4.35 -2.15 7.63
N SER A 177 5.28 -3.02 7.21
CA SER A 177 5.27 -3.58 5.85
C SER A 177 4.04 -4.45 5.60
N LYS A 178 3.63 -5.26 6.59
CA LYS A 178 2.39 -6.04 6.56
C LYS A 178 1.18 -5.11 6.38
N THR A 179 1.10 -4.04 7.14
CA THR A 179 0.00 -3.06 7.06
C THR A 179 -0.11 -2.45 5.66
N VAL A 180 1.00 -1.99 5.07
CA VAL A 180 0.98 -1.41 3.72
C VAL A 180 0.69 -2.46 2.65
N ALA A 181 1.26 -3.67 2.75
CA ALA A 181 0.99 -4.75 1.80
C ALA A 181 -0.48 -5.21 1.85
N THR A 182 -1.07 -5.33 3.05
CA THR A 182 -2.50 -5.64 3.19
C THR A 182 -3.37 -4.49 2.69
N PHE A 183 -2.97 -3.23 2.88
CA PHE A 183 -3.67 -2.09 2.28
C PHE A 183 -3.67 -2.13 0.75
N ILE A 184 -2.55 -2.48 0.11
CA ILE A 184 -2.47 -2.65 -1.34
C ILE A 184 -3.38 -3.79 -1.80
N LEU A 185 -3.32 -4.95 -1.15
CA LEU A 185 -4.21 -6.08 -1.45
C LEU A 185 -5.68 -5.69 -1.26
N GLN A 186 -6.00 -4.94 -0.21
CA GLN A 186 -7.35 -4.43 0.03
C GLN A 186 -7.82 -3.58 -1.14
N LYS A 187 -7.02 -2.62 -1.61
CA LYS A 187 -7.37 -1.76 -2.75
C LYS A 187 -7.60 -2.57 -4.02
N ILE A 188 -6.78 -3.58 -4.28
CA ILE A 188 -7.00 -4.52 -5.39
C ILE A 188 -8.34 -5.28 -5.23
N LEU A 189 -8.64 -5.80 -4.04
CA LEU A 189 -9.90 -6.50 -3.79
C LEU A 189 -11.13 -5.59 -3.92
N LEU A 190 -11.01 -4.31 -3.58
CA LEU A 190 -12.14 -3.36 -3.69
C LEU A 190 -12.59 -3.17 -5.13
N ASP A 191 -11.67 -3.23 -6.09
CA ASP A 191 -11.99 -3.21 -7.51
C ASP A 191 -12.59 -4.55 -7.96
N ASP A 192 -13.61 -4.50 -8.83
CA ASP A 192 -14.30 -5.71 -9.31
C ASP A 192 -13.39 -6.62 -10.14
N SER A 193 -12.47 -6.07 -10.93
CA SER A 193 -11.52 -6.86 -11.71
C SER A 193 -10.52 -7.58 -10.79
N GLY A 194 -10.07 -6.92 -9.72
CA GLY A 194 -9.18 -7.51 -8.73
C GLY A 194 -9.85 -8.60 -7.88
N LEU A 195 -11.09 -8.38 -7.44
CA LEU A 195 -11.88 -9.43 -6.77
C LEU A 195 -12.07 -10.65 -7.66
N ASN A 196 -12.48 -10.43 -8.92
CA ASN A 196 -12.68 -11.52 -9.88
C ASN A 196 -11.39 -12.27 -10.18
N TYR A 197 -10.25 -11.57 -10.31
CA TYR A 197 -8.95 -12.17 -10.52
C TYR A 197 -8.52 -13.11 -9.38
N ILE A 198 -8.68 -12.66 -8.12
CA ILE A 198 -8.33 -13.44 -6.93
C ILE A 198 -9.26 -14.65 -6.78
N CYS A 199 -10.55 -14.47 -7.04
CA CYS A 199 -11.56 -15.52 -6.92
C CYS A 199 -11.72 -16.40 -8.18
N GLN A 200 -10.91 -16.17 -9.23
CA GLN A 200 -11.00 -16.87 -10.50
C GLN A 200 -10.76 -18.38 -10.34
N THR A 201 -9.70 -18.72 -9.60
CA THR A 201 -9.26 -20.09 -9.34
C THR A 201 -9.27 -20.36 -7.84
N TYR A 202 -9.52 -21.62 -7.47
CA TYR A 202 -9.46 -22.03 -6.07
C TYR A 202 -8.08 -21.75 -5.45
N ASP A 203 -6.98 -22.01 -6.17
CA ASP A 203 -5.61 -21.84 -5.65
C ASP A 203 -5.29 -20.39 -5.27
N ARG A 204 -5.63 -19.43 -6.14
CA ARG A 204 -5.44 -17.99 -5.84
C ARG A 204 -6.22 -17.56 -4.60
N PHE A 205 -7.51 -17.90 -4.53
CA PHE A 205 -8.34 -17.60 -3.36
C PHE A 205 -7.79 -18.27 -2.10
N SER A 206 -7.51 -19.57 -2.16
CA SER A 206 -7.04 -20.37 -1.03
C SER A 206 -5.73 -19.83 -0.48
N HIS A 207 -4.80 -19.41 -1.36
CA HIS A 207 -3.55 -18.80 -0.92
C HIS A 207 -3.79 -17.48 -0.18
N VAL A 208 -4.63 -16.58 -0.72
CA VAL A 208 -4.98 -15.32 -0.05
C VAL A 208 -5.64 -15.58 1.31
N ALA A 209 -6.64 -16.48 1.36
CA ALA A 209 -7.36 -16.82 2.59
C ALA A 209 -6.42 -17.43 3.65
N MET A 210 -5.51 -18.32 3.23
CA MET A 210 -4.50 -18.90 4.14
C MET A 210 -3.61 -17.82 4.76
N ILE A 211 -3.09 -16.89 3.97
CA ILE A 211 -2.22 -15.82 4.49
C ILE A 211 -3.00 -14.90 5.43
N LEU A 212 -4.21 -14.48 5.07
CA LEU A 212 -5.08 -13.70 5.96
C LEU A 212 -5.36 -14.46 7.27
N GLY A 213 -5.58 -15.77 7.23
CA GLY A 213 -5.76 -16.62 8.40
C GLY A 213 -4.54 -16.63 9.32
N LYS A 214 -3.33 -16.81 8.76
CA LYS A 214 -2.07 -16.70 9.53
C LYS A 214 -1.91 -15.31 10.17
N MET A 215 -2.32 -14.25 9.47
CA MET A 215 -2.28 -12.89 10.02
C MET A 215 -3.24 -12.71 11.19
N VAL A 216 -4.46 -13.25 11.11
CA VAL A 216 -5.41 -13.24 12.24
C VAL A 216 -4.80 -13.92 13.46
N LEU A 217 -4.20 -15.10 13.30
CA LEU A 217 -3.53 -15.80 14.41
C LEU A 217 -2.36 -15.00 14.99
N SER A 218 -1.60 -14.29 14.15
CA SER A 218 -0.54 -13.38 14.59
C SER A 218 -1.09 -12.20 15.40
N LEU A 219 -2.23 -11.64 15.00
CA LEU A 219 -2.87 -10.49 15.64
C LEU A 219 -3.41 -10.80 17.04
N VAL A 220 -3.67 -12.07 17.35
CA VAL A 220 -4.01 -12.49 18.72
C VAL A 220 -2.82 -12.31 19.66
N LYS A 221 -1.62 -12.63 19.18
CA LYS A 221 -0.38 -12.58 19.98
C LYS A 221 0.19 -11.16 20.06
N ASP A 222 0.13 -10.43 18.94
CA ASP A 222 0.65 -9.07 18.82
C ASP A 222 -0.42 -8.17 18.17
N PRO A 223 -1.31 -7.56 18.98
CA PRO A 223 -2.45 -6.81 18.47
C PRO A 223 -2.06 -5.54 17.71
N SER A 224 -2.57 -5.41 16.49
CA SER A 224 -2.46 -4.18 15.69
C SER A 224 -3.80 -3.82 15.08
N ALA A 225 -4.43 -2.76 15.61
CA ALA A 225 -5.76 -2.31 15.16
C ALA A 225 -5.76 -1.90 13.68
N ARG A 226 -4.67 -1.27 13.21
CA ARG A 226 -4.51 -0.84 11.82
C ARG A 226 -4.44 -2.04 10.88
N LEU A 227 -3.68 -3.07 11.24
CA LEU A 227 -3.56 -4.27 10.42
C LEU A 227 -4.87 -5.06 10.42
N LEU A 228 -5.50 -5.23 11.60
CA LEU A 228 -6.77 -5.92 11.75
C LEU A 228 -7.87 -5.27 10.87
N LYS A 229 -7.92 -3.94 10.85
CA LYS A 229 -8.85 -3.18 9.99
C LYS A 229 -8.76 -3.59 8.51
N HIS A 230 -7.54 -3.68 7.97
CA HIS A 230 -7.33 -4.09 6.59
C HIS A 230 -7.67 -5.57 6.37
N VAL A 231 -7.29 -6.45 7.30
CA VAL A 231 -7.61 -7.89 7.24
C VAL A 231 -9.12 -8.13 7.20
N VAL A 232 -9.88 -7.48 8.11
CA VAL A 232 -11.35 -7.57 8.15
C VAL A 232 -11.94 -7.04 6.85
N ARG A 233 -11.43 -5.92 6.32
CA ARG A 233 -11.94 -5.34 5.07
C ARG A 233 -11.69 -6.23 3.85
N CYS A 234 -10.57 -6.95 3.81
CA CYS A 234 -10.28 -7.96 2.79
C CYS A 234 -11.26 -9.13 2.86
N TYR A 235 -11.49 -9.71 4.05
CA TYR A 235 -12.47 -10.79 4.21
C TYR A 235 -13.88 -10.37 3.84
N LEU A 236 -14.31 -9.18 4.29
CA LEU A 236 -15.61 -8.62 3.91
C LEU A 236 -15.76 -8.55 2.39
N ARG A 237 -14.75 -8.02 1.69
CA ARG A 237 -14.80 -7.92 0.23
C ARG A 237 -14.78 -9.29 -0.46
N LEU A 238 -13.99 -10.23 0.03
CA LEU A 238 -13.99 -11.61 -0.48
C LEU A 238 -15.38 -12.25 -0.35
N SER A 239 -16.13 -11.95 0.72
CA SER A 239 -17.49 -12.45 0.92
C SER A 239 -18.49 -11.95 -0.14
N ASP A 240 -18.18 -10.90 -0.91
CA ASP A 240 -19.05 -10.46 -2.00
C ASP A 240 -19.07 -11.46 -3.17
N ASN A 241 -17.99 -12.21 -3.37
CA ASN A 241 -17.93 -13.25 -4.39
C ASN A 241 -18.61 -14.56 -3.88
N PRO A 242 -19.60 -15.13 -4.60
CA PRO A 242 -20.34 -16.31 -4.13
C PRO A 242 -19.47 -17.55 -3.84
N ARG A 243 -18.44 -17.81 -4.66
CA ARG A 243 -17.55 -18.97 -4.48
C ARG A 243 -16.65 -18.80 -3.27
N ALA A 244 -16.06 -17.61 -3.11
CA ALA A 244 -15.26 -17.28 -1.94
C ALA A 244 -16.10 -17.26 -0.66
N ARG A 245 -17.32 -16.74 -0.72
CA ARG A 245 -18.29 -16.76 0.40
C ARG A 245 -18.55 -18.17 0.90
N GLU A 246 -18.80 -19.12 0.01
CA GLU A 246 -19.00 -20.53 0.38
C GLU A 246 -17.78 -21.10 1.11
N ALA A 247 -16.59 -20.92 0.54
CA ALA A 247 -15.35 -21.39 1.15
C ALA A 247 -15.07 -20.73 2.51
N LEU A 248 -15.34 -19.42 2.64
CA LEU A 248 -15.16 -18.68 3.88
C LEU A 248 -16.06 -19.17 5.02
N ARG A 249 -17.23 -19.76 4.74
CA ARG A 249 -18.04 -20.40 5.80
C ARG A 249 -17.25 -21.50 6.52
N GLN A 250 -16.40 -22.20 5.79
CA GLN A 250 -15.61 -23.32 6.30
C GLN A 250 -14.24 -22.87 6.84
N CYS A 251 -13.61 -21.85 6.24
CA CYS A 251 -12.21 -21.50 6.53
C CYS A 251 -11.98 -20.14 7.21
N LEU A 252 -13.02 -19.33 7.47
CA LEU A 252 -12.84 -18.09 8.25
C LEU A 252 -12.26 -18.46 9.65
N PRO A 253 -11.25 -17.74 10.17
CA PRO A 253 -10.71 -17.99 11.51
C PRO A 253 -11.73 -17.75 12.62
N ASP A 254 -11.76 -18.62 13.63
CA ASP A 254 -12.71 -18.52 14.75
C ASP A 254 -12.53 -17.26 15.59
N GLN A 255 -11.33 -16.69 15.62
CA GLN A 255 -11.05 -15.44 16.34
C GLN A 255 -11.78 -14.23 15.74
N LEU A 256 -12.26 -14.34 14.50
CA LEU A 256 -13.13 -13.34 13.88
C LEU A 256 -14.62 -13.60 14.14
N ARG A 257 -14.98 -14.79 14.64
CA ARG A 257 -16.36 -15.15 15.03
C ARG A 257 -16.63 -14.92 16.51
N ASP A 258 -15.60 -15.08 17.34
CA ASP A 258 -15.70 -14.95 18.80
C ASP A 258 -15.37 -13.53 19.29
N SER A 259 -15.22 -13.39 20.61
CA SER A 259 -14.94 -12.12 21.26
C SER A 259 -13.44 -11.74 21.31
N THR A 260 -12.54 -12.47 20.66
CA THR A 260 -11.07 -12.31 20.73
C THR A 260 -10.63 -10.87 20.48
N PHE A 261 -11.18 -10.21 19.46
CA PHE A 261 -10.79 -8.84 19.10
C PHE A 261 -11.68 -7.73 19.68
N SER A 262 -12.59 -8.04 20.62
CA SER A 262 -13.56 -7.06 21.15
C SER A 262 -12.89 -5.82 21.73
N THR A 263 -11.79 -6.00 22.48
CA THR A 263 -11.01 -4.91 23.08
C THR A 263 -10.27 -4.09 22.02
N CYS A 264 -9.63 -4.76 21.05
CA CYS A 264 -8.90 -4.10 19.97
C CYS A 264 -9.83 -3.25 19.08
N LEU A 265 -11.07 -3.71 18.91
CA LEU A 265 -12.08 -3.05 18.10
C LEU A 265 -12.93 -2.03 18.88
N GLN A 266 -12.69 -1.83 20.18
CA GLN A 266 -13.61 -1.08 21.05
C GLN A 266 -13.93 0.30 20.48
N GLU A 267 -12.91 1.02 20.02
CA GLU A 267 -13.01 2.39 19.50
C GLU A 267 -13.20 2.45 17.97
N ASP A 268 -12.91 1.38 17.23
CA ASP A 268 -13.05 1.34 15.77
C ASP A 268 -14.44 0.86 15.32
N LYS A 269 -15.40 1.80 15.35
CA LYS A 269 -16.78 1.55 14.89
C LYS A 269 -16.85 1.04 13.44
N SER A 270 -15.94 1.48 12.58
CA SER A 270 -15.94 1.09 11.16
C SER A 270 -15.59 -0.38 10.99
N THR A 271 -14.52 -0.84 11.66
CA THR A 271 -14.09 -2.23 11.58
C THR A 271 -15.07 -3.17 12.26
N LYS A 272 -15.69 -2.76 13.38
CA LYS A 272 -16.80 -3.50 14.01
C LYS A 272 -17.96 -3.73 13.06
N HIS A 273 -18.40 -2.67 12.37
CA HIS A 273 -19.48 -2.77 11.40
C HIS A 273 -19.12 -3.71 10.23
N TRP A 274 -17.89 -3.61 9.72
CA TRP A 274 -17.41 -4.50 8.66
C TRP A 274 -17.36 -5.96 9.08
N LEU A 275 -16.92 -6.25 10.31
CA LEU A 275 -16.89 -7.60 10.85
C LEU A 275 -18.30 -8.17 11.00
N ALA A 276 -19.24 -7.38 11.54
CA ALA A 276 -20.63 -7.80 11.66
C ALA A 276 -21.28 -8.08 10.28
N GLN A 277 -21.00 -7.23 9.29
CA GLN A 277 -21.49 -7.44 7.92
C GLN A 277 -20.88 -8.68 7.27
N LEU A 278 -19.59 -8.95 7.51
CA LEU A 278 -18.93 -10.18 7.05
C LEU A 278 -19.64 -11.42 7.60
N LEU A 279 -19.88 -11.46 8.92
CA LEU A 279 -20.56 -12.60 9.55
C LEU A 279 -21.98 -12.79 8.99
N LYS A 280 -22.74 -11.70 8.82
CA LYS A 280 -24.07 -11.72 8.20
C LYS A 280 -24.05 -12.24 6.74
N ASN A 281 -23.04 -11.89 5.96
CA ASN A 281 -22.88 -12.39 4.59
C ASN A 281 -22.67 -13.91 4.56
N LEU A 282 -22.04 -14.47 5.59
CA LEU A 282 -21.79 -15.91 5.69
C LEU A 282 -23.02 -16.69 6.18
N GLU A 283 -23.90 -16.09 6.98
CA GLU A 283 -25.14 -16.71 7.47
C GLU A 283 -26.22 -16.86 6.39
N THR A 284 -26.33 -15.88 5.48
CA THR A 284 -27.46 -15.72 4.53
C THR A 284 -27.57 -16.79 3.42
N GLY A 285 -26.75 -17.85 3.43
CA GLY A 285 -26.79 -18.93 2.43
C GLY A 285 -27.36 -20.27 2.91
N VAL A 286 -27.71 -20.42 4.20
CA VAL A 286 -28.17 -21.71 4.77
C VAL A 286 -29.66 -21.99 4.49
N ALA A 287 -30.42 -21.00 4.03
CA ALA A 287 -31.89 -21.06 3.96
C ALA A 287 -32.51 -21.83 2.77
N VAL A 288 -31.75 -22.49 1.88
CA VAL A 288 -32.30 -23.12 0.66
C VAL A 288 -32.24 -24.67 0.68
N ALA A 289 -31.72 -25.29 1.74
CA ALA A 289 -31.53 -26.75 1.77
C ALA A 289 -32.31 -27.48 2.89
N MET A 290 -33.50 -27.02 3.27
CA MET A 290 -34.45 -27.83 4.05
C MET A 290 -35.90 -27.50 3.67
N SER A 291 -36.34 -27.96 2.50
CA SER A 291 -37.76 -28.23 2.29
C SER A 291 -38.02 -29.65 2.81
N PRO A 292 -38.89 -29.86 3.80
CA PRO A 292 -39.35 -31.20 4.12
C PRO A 292 -40.17 -31.70 2.93
N LEU A 293 -39.73 -32.79 2.32
CA LEU A 293 -40.57 -33.59 1.43
C LEU A 293 -41.80 -34.01 2.24
N HIS A 294 -42.88 -33.26 2.07
CA HIS A 294 -44.19 -33.66 2.50
C HIS A 294 -44.53 -34.98 1.82
N SER A 295 -44.75 -35.98 2.67
CA SER A 295 -45.51 -37.17 2.37
C SER A 295 -46.84 -36.80 1.73
N ALA A 296 -47.09 -37.30 0.53
CA ALA A 296 -48.42 -37.40 -0.06
C ALA A 296 -48.53 -38.74 -0.77
N GLN A 297 -49.27 -39.63 -0.08
CA GLN A 297 -50.13 -40.74 -0.52
C GLN A 297 -49.81 -41.44 -1.84
#